data_AF-A0A2M8Q2G6-F1
#
_entry.id   AF-A0A2M8Q2G6-F1
#
_cell.length_a   1.000
_cell.length_b   1.000
_cell.length_c   1.000
_cell.angle_alpha   90.00
_cell.angle_beta   90.00
_cell.angle_gamma   90.00
#
_symmetry.space_group_name_H-M   'P 1'
#
loop_
_entity.id
_entity.type
_entity.pdbx_description
1 polymer ?
#
loop_
_entity_poly.entity_id
_entity_poly.type
_entity_poly.pdbx_seq_one_letter_code
_entity_poly.pdbx_strand_id
1 'polypeptide(L)'
;MLYQSDTDILFPYRSIAALRHLRGPIWQQLVNRICQHQDETHLEVLAFMLLMIRQNNCLQCFPHNYRAMRGCTICAQQVIERSRYTDEELVQMWEAICIELKEYSSASNNPDIHHVR
;
A
#
# COMPACT_ATOMS: atom_id res chain seq x y z
N MET A 1 -12.94 25.25 3.72
CA MET A 1 -13.36 24.01 4.43
C MET A 1 -12.18 23.05 4.32
N LEU A 2 -11.39 22.92 5.38
CA LEU A 2 -10.22 22.04 5.40
C LEU A 2 -10.72 20.61 5.46
N TYR A 3 -10.75 19.92 4.31
CA TYR A 3 -10.86 18.47 4.30
C TYR A 3 -9.58 17.95 4.98
N GLN A 4 -9.69 17.45 6.21
CA GLN A 4 -8.56 16.80 6.87
C GLN A 4 -8.31 15.48 6.12
N SER A 5 -7.51 15.57 5.06
CA SER A 5 -7.01 14.46 4.24
C SER A 5 -6.09 13.52 5.01
N ASP A 6 -6.01 13.62 6.34
CA ASP A 6 -5.13 12.82 7.19
C ASP A 6 -5.92 11.86 8.07
N THR A 7 -7.15 11.50 7.67
CA THR A 7 -8.03 10.58 8.42
C THR A 7 -8.20 9.22 7.72
N ASP A 8 -7.21 8.81 6.93
CA ASP A 8 -7.24 7.47 6.32
C ASP A 8 -6.75 6.43 7.31
N ILE A 9 -7.65 5.49 7.62
CA ILE A 9 -7.35 4.39 8.54
C ILE A 9 -6.24 3.47 7.97
N LEU A 10 -6.12 3.41 6.64
CA LEU A 10 -5.17 2.58 5.91
C LEU A 10 -4.23 3.42 5.04
N PHE A 11 -3.15 2.81 4.57
CA PHE A 11 -2.20 3.48 3.67
C PHE A 11 -2.93 4.06 2.44
N PRO A 12 -2.79 5.37 2.16
CA PRO A 12 -3.57 6.02 1.11
C PRO A 12 -2.81 6.11 -0.23
N TYR A 13 -3.56 6.13 -1.33
CA TYR A 13 -3.03 6.23 -2.69
C TYR A 13 -2.08 7.44 -2.88
N ARG A 14 -2.47 8.63 -2.38
CA ARG A 14 -1.69 9.87 -2.50
C ARG A 14 -0.26 9.78 -1.92
N SER A 15 -0.01 8.86 -0.99
CA SER A 15 1.30 8.71 -0.35
C SER A 15 2.30 7.93 -1.20
N ILE A 16 1.87 7.25 -2.26
CA ILE A 16 2.74 6.39 -3.10
C ILE A 16 3.91 7.18 -3.69
N ALA A 17 3.64 8.35 -4.28
CA ALA A 17 4.67 9.16 -4.93
C ALA A 17 5.78 9.62 -3.96
N ALA A 18 5.44 9.79 -2.69
CA ALA A 18 6.39 10.20 -1.64
C ALA A 18 7.39 9.11 -1.26
N LEU A 19 7.21 7.87 -1.75
CA LEU A 19 8.10 6.74 -1.49
C LEU A 19 9.18 6.57 -2.56
N ARG A 20 9.09 7.28 -3.69
CA ARG A 20 9.88 7.06 -4.90
C ARG A 20 11.40 7.04 -4.69
N HIS A 21 11.91 7.92 -3.81
CA HIS A 21 13.34 8.18 -3.67
C HIS A 21 13.95 7.63 -2.36
N LEU A 22 13.24 6.73 -1.67
CA LEU A 22 13.67 6.24 -0.37
C LEU A 22 14.69 5.09 -0.44
N ARG A 23 14.79 4.41 -1.59
CA ARG A 23 15.59 3.20 -1.78
C ARG A 23 16.25 3.19 -3.17
N GLY A 24 16.80 2.04 -3.56
CA GLY A 24 17.57 1.88 -4.78
C GLY A 24 16.75 2.00 -6.08
N PRO A 25 17.41 1.85 -7.24
CA PRO A 25 16.80 2.05 -8.54
C PRO A 25 15.64 1.09 -8.84
N ILE A 26 15.67 -0.13 -8.27
CA ILE A 26 14.62 -1.14 -8.46
C ILE A 26 13.33 -0.69 -7.77
N TRP A 27 13.43 -0.25 -6.51
CA TRP A 27 12.29 0.34 -5.79
C TRP A 27 11.75 1.57 -6.51
N GLN A 28 12.63 2.46 -6.98
CA GLN A 28 12.24 3.66 -7.72
C GLN A 28 11.47 3.32 -9.00
N GLN A 29 11.90 2.29 -9.74
CA GLN A 29 11.22 1.82 -10.95
C GLN A 29 9.81 1.27 -10.63
N LEU A 30 9.67 0.51 -9.54
CA LEU A 30 8.38 0.03 -9.08
C LEU A 30 7.44 1.21 -8.78
N VAL A 31 7.87 2.15 -7.94
CA VAL A 31 7.02 3.32 -7.57
C VAL A 31 6.67 4.15 -8.81
N ASN A 32 7.61 4.33 -9.75
CA ASN A 32 7.34 5.04 -11.02
C ASN A 32 6.28 4.34 -11.85
N ARG A 33 6.34 3.01 -11.97
CA ARG A 33 5.32 2.21 -12.67
C ARG A 33 3.94 2.40 -12.02
N ILE A 34 3.85 2.32 -10.69
CA ILE A 34 2.57 2.50 -9.98
C ILE A 34 2.02 3.91 -10.20
N CYS A 35 2.86 4.94 -10.17
CA CYS A 35 2.45 6.33 -10.40
C CYS A 35 2.01 6.63 -11.84
N GLN A 36 2.20 5.73 -12.82
CA GLN A 36 1.68 5.92 -14.18
C GLN A 36 0.16 5.70 -14.24
N HIS A 37 -0.40 4.96 -13.29
CA HIS A 37 -1.84 4.67 -13.23
C HIS A 37 -2.59 5.85 -12.63
N GLN A 38 -3.58 6.36 -13.37
CA GLN A 38 -4.45 7.46 -12.93
C GLN A 38 -5.64 6.97 -12.07
N ASP A 39 -5.95 5.68 -12.15
CA ASP A 39 -7.05 5.04 -11.44
C ASP A 39 -6.55 4.36 -10.17
N GLU A 40 -7.08 4.78 -9.02
CA GLU A 40 -6.74 4.21 -7.71
C GLU A 40 -7.20 2.75 -7.56
N THR A 41 -8.17 2.32 -8.37
CA THR A 41 -8.72 0.96 -8.38
C THR A 41 -7.99 0.01 -9.32
N HIS A 42 -6.98 0.50 -10.04
CA HIS A 42 -6.15 -0.35 -10.88
C HIS A 42 -5.46 -1.44 -10.05
N LEU A 43 -5.44 -2.67 -10.55
CA LEU A 43 -4.99 -3.84 -9.77
C LEU A 43 -3.57 -3.68 -9.21
N GLU A 44 -2.64 -3.14 -10.01
CA GLU A 44 -1.26 -2.89 -9.56
C GLU A 44 -1.18 -1.87 -8.43
N VAL A 45 -2.06 -0.86 -8.46
CA VAL A 45 -2.17 0.18 -7.43
C VAL A 45 -2.73 -0.43 -6.16
N LEU A 46 -3.82 -1.18 -6.25
CA LEU A 46 -4.41 -1.89 -5.12
C LEU A 46 -3.43 -2.87 -4.49
N ALA A 47 -2.66 -3.61 -5.31
CA ALA A 47 -1.63 -4.51 -4.84
C ALA A 47 -0.52 -3.77 -4.10
N PHE A 48 -0.08 -2.61 -4.61
CA PHE A 48 0.91 -1.78 -3.94
C PHE A 48 0.38 -1.19 -2.62
N MET A 49 -0.87 -0.72 -2.60
CA MET A 49 -1.51 -0.26 -1.37
C MET A 49 -1.60 -1.38 -0.33
N LEU A 50 -1.97 -2.59 -0.75
CA LEU A 50 -2.05 -3.75 0.14
C LEU A 50 -0.66 -4.19 0.65
N LEU A 51 0.38 -4.13 -0.19
CA LEU A 51 1.76 -4.30 0.25
C LEU A 51 2.06 -3.34 1.40
N MET A 52 1.80 -2.04 1.19
CA MET A 52 2.08 -1.01 2.20
C MET A 52 1.22 -1.18 3.45
N ILE A 53 -0.05 -1.57 3.34
CA ILE A 53 -0.93 -1.87 4.48
C ILE A 53 -0.33 -2.98 5.35
N ARG A 54 0.19 -4.04 4.72
CA ARG A 54 0.84 -5.17 5.41
C ARG A 54 2.16 -4.73 6.05
N GLN A 55 3.03 -4.04 5.32
CA GLN A 55 4.34 -3.59 5.82
C GLN A 55 4.23 -2.55 6.94
N ASN A 56 3.29 -1.61 6.84
CA ASN A 56 3.03 -0.58 7.84
C ASN A 56 2.24 -1.09 9.05
N ASN A 57 1.76 -2.35 8.99
CA ASN A 57 0.87 -2.94 9.99
C ASN A 57 -0.38 -2.08 10.27
N CYS A 58 -0.98 -1.51 9.21
CA CYS A 58 -2.08 -0.54 9.35
C CYS A 58 -3.31 -1.12 10.09
N LEU A 59 -3.58 -2.43 9.99
CA LEU A 59 -4.73 -3.07 10.63
C LEU A 59 -4.64 -3.13 12.16
N GLN A 60 -3.43 -3.00 12.72
CA GLN A 60 -3.20 -2.93 14.16
C GLN A 60 -2.87 -1.49 14.61
N CYS A 61 -3.02 -0.51 13.70
CA CYS A 61 -2.79 0.89 14.00
C CYS A 61 -4.00 1.48 14.73
N PHE A 62 -3.92 1.54 16.06
CA PHE A 62 -4.95 2.17 16.86
C PHE A 62 -4.97 3.70 16.66
N PRO A 63 -6.11 4.40 16.82
CA PRO A 63 -6.18 5.86 16.67
C PRO A 63 -5.24 6.66 17.60
N HIS A 64 -4.80 6.07 18.71
CA HIS A 64 -3.78 6.62 19.59
C HIS A 64 -2.33 6.28 19.16
N ASN A 65 -2.15 5.35 18.21
CA ASN A 65 -0.90 4.99 17.49
C ASN A 65 -0.78 5.66 16.11
N TYR A 66 -1.89 6.14 15.53
CA TYR A 66 -1.90 7.14 14.45
C TYR A 66 -0.95 8.31 14.77
N ARG A 67 -0.82 8.53 16.08
CA ARG A 67 0.19 9.27 16.83
C ARG A 67 1.22 8.25 17.34
N ALA A 68 2.44 8.22 16.83
CA ALA A 68 3.42 8.98 17.58
C ALA A 68 3.78 10.30 16.90
N MET A 69 4.08 10.39 15.59
CA MET A 69 4.59 11.63 14.98
C MET A 69 4.50 11.66 13.43
N ARG A 70 3.51 12.37 12.84
CA ARG A 70 3.55 12.98 11.48
C ARG A 70 2.79 12.32 10.27
N GLY A 71 1.81 11.41 10.47
CA GLY A 71 0.86 10.98 9.40
C GLY A 71 1.27 9.76 8.55
N CYS A 72 0.30 9.17 7.81
CA CYS A 72 0.47 7.90 7.05
C CYS A 72 1.63 7.94 6.04
N THR A 73 1.88 9.08 5.39
CA THR A 73 3.03 9.26 4.50
C THR A 73 4.36 9.06 5.23
N ILE A 74 4.52 9.67 6.41
CA ILE A 74 5.79 9.59 7.15
C ILE A 74 5.97 8.21 7.79
N CYS A 75 4.87 7.58 8.25
CA CYS A 75 4.91 6.18 8.68
C CYS A 75 5.40 5.28 7.54
N ALA A 76 4.82 5.40 6.35
CA ALA A 76 5.22 4.62 5.19
C ALA A 76 6.68 4.86 4.78
N GLN A 77 7.14 6.12 4.81
CA GLN A 77 8.54 6.45 4.54
C GLN A 77 9.48 5.73 5.51
N GLN A 78 9.22 5.83 6.82
CA GLN A 78 10.06 5.20 7.85
C GLN A 78 10.08 3.66 7.74
N VAL A 79 8.94 3.05 7.43
CA VAL A 79 8.84 1.59 7.25
C VAL A 79 9.68 1.15 6.07
N ILE A 80 9.63 1.85 4.95
CA ILE A 80 10.38 1.50 3.73
C ILE A 80 11.88 1.78 3.91
N GLU A 81 12.27 2.91 4.49
CA GLU A 81 13.67 3.23 4.78
C GLU A 81 14.32 2.22 5.73
N ARG A 82 13.56 1.69 6.71
CA ARG A 82 14.05 0.74 7.73
C ARG A 82 13.71 -0.72 7.41
N SER A 83 13.09 -0.98 6.26
CA SER A 83 12.69 -2.33 5.87
C SER A 83 13.93 -3.21 5.74
N ARG A 84 13.85 -4.40 6.33
CA ARG A 84 14.90 -5.41 6.29
C ARG A 84 14.97 -6.16 4.96
N TYR A 85 13.92 -6.02 4.16
CA TYR A 85 13.82 -6.67 2.84
C TYR A 85 14.63 -5.89 1.81
N THR A 86 15.17 -6.59 0.81
CA THR A 86 15.80 -5.96 -0.36
C THR A 86 14.75 -5.36 -1.30
N ASP A 87 15.19 -4.55 -2.26
CA ASP A 87 14.27 -3.97 -3.25
C ASP A 87 13.63 -5.06 -4.12
N GLU A 88 14.37 -6.12 -4.44
CA GLU A 88 13.88 -7.28 -5.18
C GLU A 88 12.86 -8.08 -4.38
N GLU A 89 13.08 -8.29 -3.08
CA GLU A 89 12.13 -8.96 -2.21
C GLU A 89 10.81 -8.18 -2.10
N LEU A 90 10.88 -6.85 -2.01
CA LEU A 90 9.69 -5.99 -2.01
C LEU A 90 8.92 -6.07 -3.34
N VAL A 91 9.62 -6.14 -4.47
CA VAL A 91 9.00 -6.35 -5.80
C VAL A 91 8.33 -7.72 -5.86
N GLN A 92 9.00 -8.79 -5.41
CA GLN A 92 8.43 -10.14 -5.39
C GLN A 92 7.18 -10.23 -4.52
N MET A 93 7.18 -9.59 -3.35
CA MET A 93 5.98 -9.50 -2.50
C MET A 93 4.85 -8.77 -3.20
N TRP A 94 5.13 -7.67 -3.90
CA TRP A 94 4.13 -6.95 -4.70
C TRP A 94 3.57 -7.81 -5.84
N GLU A 95 4.41 -8.55 -6.56
CA GLU A 95 3.98 -9.47 -7.63
C GLU A 95 3.10 -10.60 -7.08
N ALA A 96 3.46 -11.18 -5.94
CA ALA A 96 2.65 -12.18 -5.27
C ALA A 96 1.27 -11.64 -4.88
N ILE A 97 1.20 -10.40 -4.38
CA ILE A 97 -0.07 -9.74 -4.08
C ILE A 97 -0.87 -9.45 -5.35
N CYS A 98 -0.23 -9.09 -6.47
CA CYS A 98 -0.92 -8.95 -7.76
C CYS A 98 -1.57 -10.26 -8.20
N ILE A 99 -0.92 -11.39 -7.99
CA ILE A 99 -1.49 -12.72 -8.29
C ILE A 99 -2.67 -13.00 -7.35
N GLU A 100 -2.49 -12.79 -6.05
CA GLU A 100 -3.53 -12.93 -5.02
C GLU A 100 -4.80 -12.13 -5.40
N LEU A 101 -4.66 -10.85 -5.74
CA LEU A 101 -5.80 -10.01 -6.12
C LEU A 101 -6.45 -10.43 -7.44
N LYS A 102 -5.68 -10.93 -8.42
CA LYS A 102 -6.23 -11.47 -9.66
C LYS A 102 -7.09 -12.70 -9.38
N GLU A 103 -6.63 -13.60 -8.53
CA GLU A 103 -7.36 -14.80 -8.11
C GLU A 103 -8.64 -14.44 -7.34
N TYR A 104 -8.60 -13.47 -6.42
CA TYR A 104 -9.80 -12.99 -5.74
C TYR A 104 -10.79 -12.30 -6.70
N SER A 105 -10.30 -11.53 -7.68
CA SER A 105 -11.16 -10.87 -8.67
C SER A 105 -11.88 -11.84 -9.60
N SER A 106 -11.23 -12.97 -9.94
CA SER A 106 -11.86 -14.02 -10.75
C SER A 106 -12.82 -14.88 -9.94
N ALA A 107 -12.53 -15.10 -8.64
CA ALA A 107 -13.39 -15.83 -7.72
C ALA A 107 -14.65 -15.04 -7.28
N SER A 108 -14.56 -13.71 -7.18
CA SER A 108 -15.67 -12.83 -6.75
C SER A 108 -16.75 -12.60 -7.82
N ASN A 109 -16.63 -13.22 -8.99
CA ASN A 109 -17.75 -13.37 -9.93
C ASN A 109 -18.77 -14.44 -9.49
N ASN A 110 -18.65 -14.94 -8.25
CA ASN A 110 -19.56 -15.86 -7.58
C ASN A 110 -20.29 -15.09 -6.43
N PRO A 111 -21.63 -14.97 -6.45
CA PRO A 111 -22.39 -14.05 -5.59
C PRO A 111 -22.44 -14.37 -4.07
N ASP A 112 -21.61 -15.28 -3.56
CA ASP A 112 -21.69 -15.80 -2.18
C ASP A 112 -20.80 -15.10 -1.14
N ILE A 113 -20.26 -13.90 -1.42
CA ILE A 113 -19.52 -13.09 -0.43
C ILE A 113 -20.45 -12.35 0.57
N HIS A 114 -21.58 -12.96 0.93
CA HIS A 114 -22.50 -12.47 1.96
C HIS A 114 -22.37 -13.17 3.33
N HIS A 115 -21.25 -13.83 3.62
CA HIS A 115 -21.01 -14.36 4.97
C HIS A 115 -19.62 -14.02 5.51
N VAL A 116 -19.47 -12.78 5.98
CA VAL A 116 -18.61 -12.51 7.14
C VAL A 116 -19.48 -12.77 8.37
N ARG A 117 -19.20 -13.88 9.05
CA ARG A 117 -19.79 -14.24 10.33
C ARG A 117 -18.86 -13.82 11.46
#